data_AF-A0A2J8K384-F1
#
_entry.id   AF-A0A2J8K384-F1
#
_cell.length_a   1.000
_cell.length_b   1.000
_cell.length_c   1.000
_cell.angle_alpha   90.00
_cell.angle_beta   90.00
_cell.angle_gamma   90.00
#
_symmetry.space_group_name_H-M   'P 1'
#
loop_
_entity.id
_entity.type
_entity.pdbx_description
1 polymer ?
#
loop_
_entity_poly.entity_id
_entity_poly.type
_entity_poly.pdbx_seq_one_letter_code
_entity_poly.pdbx_strand_id
1 'polypeptide(L)' 'MSTIAAFYGGKSILITGATGFLGKVLMEKLFRTSPDLKVIYILVRPKAGQTLQQRVFQILDSKFESY' A
#
# COMPACT_ATOMS: atom_id res chain seq x y z
N MET A 1 3.78 17.81 12.49
CA MET A 1 3.30 16.90 11.42
C MET A 1 4.12 17.16 10.17
N SER A 2 4.48 16.14 9.39
CA SER A 2 5.13 16.36 8.10
C SER A 2 4.11 16.91 7.08
N THR A 3 4.58 17.68 6.09
CA THR A 3 3.73 18.18 5.00
C THR A 3 3.02 17.03 4.27
N ILE A 4 3.67 15.87 4.17
CA ILE A 4 3.10 14.65 3.58
C ILE A 4 1.93 14.13 4.43
N ALA A 5 2.11 14.04 5.75
CA ALA A 5 1.05 13.59 6.66
C ALA A 5 -0.18 14.50 6.60
N ALA A 6 0.04 15.82 6.63
CA ALA A 6 -1.04 16.80 6.51
C ALA A 6 -1.74 16.73 5.15
N PHE A 7 -0.98 16.49 4.07
CA PHE A 7 -1.55 16.33 2.74
C PHE A 7 -2.48 15.12 2.65
N TYR A 8 -2.13 13.98 3.23
CA TYR A 8 -2.95 12.76 3.14
C TYR A 8 -4.04 12.64 4.21
N GLY A 9 -4.06 13.53 5.21
CA GLY A 9 -5.07 13.55 6.27
C GLY A 9 -6.50 13.59 5.73
N GLY A 10 -7.34 12.67 6.20
CA GLY A 10 -8.74 12.49 5.80
C GLY A 10 -8.96 12.00 4.37
N LYS A 11 -7.90 11.83 3.55
CA LYS A 11 -8.03 11.44 2.15
C LYS A 11 -8.19 9.93 1.99
N SER A 12 -8.93 9.56 0.95
CA SER A 12 -9.01 8.20 0.44
C SER A 12 -8.14 8.10 -0.81
N ILE A 13 -7.28 7.10 -0.91
CA ILE A 13 -6.35 6.96 -2.05
C ILE A 13 -6.56 5.63 -2.76
N LEU A 14 -6.37 5.63 -4.08
CA LEU A 14 -6.34 4.42 -4.91
C LEU A 14 -4.92 4.17 -5.38
N ILE A 15 -4.37 3.00 -5.06
CA ILE A 15 -3.04 2.56 -5.49
C ILE A 15 -3.20 1.47 -6.54
N THR A 16 -2.64 1.72 -7.73
CA THR A 16 -2.44 0.69 -8.76
C THR A 16 -1.04 0.11 -8.62
N GLY A 17 -0.85 -1.16 -9.01
CA GLY A 17 0.45 -1.82 -8.87
C GLY A 17 0.86 -2.10 -7.41
N ALA A 18 -0.11 -2.13 -6.48
CA ALA A 18 0.12 -2.34 -5.05
C ALA A 18 0.85 -3.66 -4.70
N THR A 19 0.79 -4.68 -5.57
CA THR A 19 1.51 -5.95 -5.39
C THR A 19 2.99 -5.88 -5.78
N GLY A 20 3.42 -4.81 -6.47
CA GLY A 20 4.83 -4.59 -6.85
C GLY A 20 5.65 -4.00 -5.71
N PHE A 21 6.98 -4.07 -5.81
CA PHE A 21 7.90 -3.58 -4.78
C PHE A 21 7.60 -2.13 -4.35
N LEU A 22 7.57 -1.18 -5.29
CA LEU A 22 7.32 0.24 -4.98
C LEU A 22 5.93 0.49 -4.39
N GLY A 23 4.90 -0.22 -4.88
CA GLY A 23 3.54 -0.09 -4.37
C GLY A 23 3.46 -0.48 -2.89
N LYS A 24 4.18 -1.54 -2.50
CA LYS A 24 4.24 -1.96 -1.10
C LYS A 24 5.05 -1.00 -0.22
N VAL A 25 6.19 -0.50 -0.70
CA VAL A 25 6.99 0.52 0.02
C VAL A 25 6.18 1.81 0.22
N LEU A 26 5.42 2.23 -0.79
CA LEU A 26 4.53 3.39 -0.69
C LEU A 26 3.46 3.16 0.40
N MET A 27 2.80 2.00 0.40
CA MET A 27 1.80 1.67 1.42
C MET A 27 2.42 1.68 2.81
N GLU A 28 3.57 1.03 3.00
CA GLU A 28 4.32 1.04 4.26
C GLU A 28 4.60 2.47 4.73
N LYS A 29 5.15 3.32 3.85
CA LYS A 29 5.48 4.72 4.18
C LYS A 29 4.24 5.52 4.57
N LEU A 30 3.13 5.34 3.86
CA LEU A 30 1.87 6.03 4.14
C LEU A 30 1.27 5.57 5.47
N PHE A 31 1.26 4.26 5.74
CA PHE A 31 0.83 3.73 7.03
C PHE A 31 1.68 4.26 8.20
N ARG A 32 3.00 4.37 8.03
CA ARG A 32 3.91 4.84 9.08
C ARG A 32 3.82 6.36 9.32
N THR A 33 3.58 7.14 8.27
CA THR A 33 3.74 8.61 8.33
C THR A 33 2.43 9.40 8.26
N SER A 34 1.32 8.80 7.85
CA SER A 34 0.03 9.47 7.65
C SER A 34 -1.07 8.82 8.50
N PRO A 35 -1.04 8.99 9.83
CA PRO A 35 -1.99 8.32 10.74
C PRO A 35 -3.45 8.70 10.50
N ASP A 36 -3.69 9.91 10.00
CA ASP A 36 -5.03 10.44 9.72
C ASP A 36 -5.54 10.08 8.31
N LEU A 37 -4.82 9.25 7.55
CA LEU A 37 -5.28 8.77 6.24
C LEU A 37 -6.55 7.92 6.42
N LYS A 38 -7.59 8.20 5.62
CA LYS A 38 -8.89 7.55 5.80
C LYS A 38 -8.91 6.11 5.33
N VAL A 39 -8.47 5.86 4.09
CA VAL A 39 -8.48 4.52 3.49
C VAL A 39 -7.54 4.43 2.28
N ILE A 40 -6.91 3.27 2.12
CA ILE A 40 -6.16 2.90 0.92
C ILE A 40 -6.95 1.81 0.18
N TYR A 41 -7.38 2.13 -1.03
CA TYR A 41 -7.91 1.15 -1.98
C TYR A 41 -6.78 0.63 -2.86
N ILE A 42 -6.78 -0.66 -3.15
CA ILE A 42 -5.80 -1.30 -4.03
C ILE A 42 -6.49 -1.95 -5.22
N LEU A 43 -5.96 -1.72 -6.42
CA LEU A 43 -6.38 -2.44 -7.62
C LEU A 43 -5.45 -3.62 -7.87
N VAL A 44 -5.99 -4.83 -7.77
CA VAL A 44 -5.27 -6.08 -8.04
C VAL A 44 -5.79 -6.68 -9.33
N ARG A 45 -4.89 -6.88 -10.30
CA ARG A 45 -5.23 -7.56 -11.57
C ARG A 45 -5.13 -9.09 -11.40
N PRO A 46 -5.84 -9.89 -12.20
CA PRO A 46 -5.53 -11.32 -12.31
C PRO A 46 -4.09 -11.56 -12.82
N LYS A 47 -3.48 -12.70 -12.46
CA LYS A 47 -2.22 -13.18 -13.05
C LYS A 47 -2.33 -14.69 -13.25
N ALA A 48 -1.92 -15.19 -14.40
CA ALA A 48 -1.95 -16.62 -14.68
C ALA A 48 -1.21 -17.40 -13.59
N GLY A 49 -1.82 -18.49 -13.10
CA GLY A 49 -1.27 -19.32 -12.03
C GLY A 49 -1.31 -18.71 -10.62
N GLN A 50 -1.99 -17.57 -10.40
CA GLN A 50 -2.18 -16.98 -9.07
C GLN A 50 -3.63 -16.58 -8.83
N THR A 51 -4.16 -16.98 -7.68
CA THR A 51 -5.48 -16.53 -7.20
C THR A 51 -5.41 -15.06 -6.76
N LEU A 52 -6.55 -14.38 -6.76
CA LEU A 52 -6.65 -13.01 -6.26
C LEU A 52 -6.18 -12.92 -4.80
N GLN A 53 -6.54 -13.92 -3.99
CA GLN A 53 -6.15 -14.04 -2.59
C GLN A 53 -4.63 -14.15 -2.44
N GLN A 54 -3.98 -15.02 -3.22
CA GLN A 54 -2.51 -15.13 -3.23
C GLN A 54 -1.85 -13.80 -3.60
N ARG A 55 -2.41 -13.06 -4.57
CA ARG A 55 -1.91 -11.73 -4.94
C ARG A 55 -2.08 -10.69 -3.83
N VAL A 56 -3.17 -10.76 -3.07
CA VAL A 56 -3.40 -9.88 -1.90
C VAL A 56 -2.45 -10.27 -0.75
N PHE A 57 -2.29 -11.56 -0.46
CA PHE A 57 -1.38 -12.04 0.58
C PHE A 57 0.08 -11.64 0.33
N GLN A 58 0.52 -11.59 -0.93
CA GLN A 58 1.85 -11.07 -1.28
C GLN A 58 2.09 -9.64 -0.78
N ILE A 59 1.06 -8.82 -0.55
CA ILE A 59 1.21 -7.48 0.02
C ILE A 59 1.62 -7.58 1.49
N LEU A 60 1.01 -8.51 2.23
CA LEU A 60 1.20 -8.71 3.67
C LEU A 60 2.50 -9.44 4.01
N ASP A 61 2.92 -10.37 3.16
CA ASP A 61 4.11 -11.21 3.38
C ASP A 61 5.43 -10.52 2.97
N SER A 62 5.43 -9.19 2.96
CA SER A 62 6.59 -8.41 2.53
C SER A 62 7.48 -8.11 3.73
N LYS A 63 8.59 -8.83 3.87
CA LYS A 63 9.68 -8.40 4.76
C LYS A 63 10.37 -7.21 4.12
N PHE A 64 10.19 -6.03 4.71
CA PHE A 64 11.04 -4.89 4.43
C PHE A 64 12.12 -4.91 5.51
N GLU A 65 13.34 -5.35 5.18
CA GLU A 65 14.50 -5.06 6.03
C GLU A 65 14.56 -3.52 6.16
N SER A 66 14.23 -3.04 7.35
CA SER A 66 14.37 -1.64 7.74
C SER A 66 15.84 -1.27 7.74
N TYR A 67 16.20 -0.33 6.86
CA TYR A 67 17.31 0.60 7.11
C TYR A 67 16.99 1.48 8.32
#